data_AF-A0A518VCP3-F1
#
_entry.id   AF-A0A518VCP3-F1
#
_cell.length_a   1.000
_cell.length_b   1.000
_cell.length_c   1.000
_cell.angle_alpha   90.00
_cell.angle_beta   90.00
_cell.angle_gamma   90.00
#
_symmetry.space_group_name_H-M   'P 1'
#
loop_
_entity.id
_entity.type
_entity.pdbx_description
1 polymer ?
#
loop_
_entity_poly.entity_id
_entity_poly.type
_entity_poly.pdbx_seq_one_letter_code
_entity_poly.pdbx_strand_id
1 'polypeptide(L)' 'MMINNEFDQLENIQVYCERLSRKNNSTLFRLEKFTGLKLLQEEELREIREIILSVSGEISRLPSKLACGCDCDKKL' A
#
# COMPACT_ATOMS: atom_id res chain seq x y z
N MET A 1 -24.08 -26.61 12.56
CA MET A 1 -22.99 -26.34 11.60
C MET A 1 -22.82 -24.83 11.57
N MET A 2 -21.86 -24.29 12.31
CA MET A 2 -21.61 -22.85 12.31
C MET A 2 -20.85 -22.52 11.03
N ILE A 3 -21.43 -21.65 10.20
CA ILE A 3 -20.73 -21.05 9.07
C ILE A 3 -19.72 -20.10 9.71
N ASN A 4 -18.46 -20.54 9.80
CA ASN A 4 -17.37 -19.67 10.22
C ASN A 4 -17.21 -18.61 9.14
N ASN A 5 -17.71 -17.40 9.39
CA ASN A 5 -17.36 -16.23 8.60
C ASN A 5 -15.87 -15.96 8.85
N GLU A 6 -15.00 -16.42 7.96
CA GLU A 6 -13.54 -16.18 8.01
C GLU A 6 -13.16 -14.69 7.84
N PHE A 7 -14.13 -13.78 7.93
CA PHE A 7 -13.96 -12.34 7.72
C PHE A 7 -13.96 -11.50 9.02
N ASP A 8 -14.18 -12.08 10.20
CA ASP A 8 -14.37 -11.32 11.44
C ASP A 8 -13.10 -11.15 12.29
N GLN A 9 -11.99 -10.75 11.67
CA GLN A 9 -10.99 -9.98 12.39
C GLN A 9 -10.80 -8.66 11.67
N LEU A 10 -11.32 -7.58 12.29
CA LEU A 10 -11.00 -6.21 11.91
C LEU A 10 -9.47 -6.06 11.88
N GLU A 11 -8.88 -6.17 10.69
CA GLU A 11 -7.45 -5.96 10.48
C GLU A 11 -7.16 -4.50 10.84
N ASN A 12 -6.15 -4.28 11.69
CA ASN A 12 -5.71 -2.93 12.03
C ASN A 12 -5.34 -2.19 10.73
N ILE A 13 -5.85 -0.97 10.55
CA ILE A 13 -5.64 -0.17 9.33
C ILE A 13 -4.15 0.01 8.99
N GLN A 14 -3.28 0.11 10.00
CA GLN A 14 -1.83 0.15 9.82
C GLN A 14 -1.32 -1.12 9.16
N VAL A 15 -1.72 -2.28 9.68
CA VAL A 15 -1.32 -3.60 9.16
C VAL A 15 -1.83 -3.81 7.74
N TYR A 16 -3.07 -3.41 7.48
CA TYR A 16 -3.66 -3.47 6.14
C TYR A 16 -2.88 -2.59 5.14
N CYS A 17 -2.60 -1.33 5.49
CA CYS A 17 -1.84 -0.43 4.64
C CYS A 17 -0.40 -0.92 4.40
N GLU A 18 0.28 -1.45 5.41
CA GLU A 18 1.60 -2.06 5.25
C GLU A 18 1.57 -3.28 4.30
N ARG A 19 0.53 -4.11 4.39
CA ARG A 19 0.33 -5.24 3.47
C ARG A 19 0.12 -4.76 2.04
N LEU A 20 -0.70 -3.74 1.82
CA LEU A 20 -0.90 -3.14 0.50
C LEU A 20 0.39 -2.51 -0.06
N SER A 21 1.11 -1.75 0.76
CA SER A 21 2.38 -1.12 0.37
C SER A 21 3.42 -2.16 -0.04
N ARG A 22 3.56 -3.25 0.73
CA ARG A 22 4.44 -4.39 0.37
C ARG A 22 4.00 -5.07 -0.93
N LYS A 23 2.70 -5.31 -1.11
CA LYS A 23 2.17 -5.91 -2.35
C LYS A 23 2.46 -5.02 -3.56
N ASN A 24 2.27 -3.71 -3.42
CA ASN A 24 2.56 -2.75 -4.48
C ASN A 24 4.05 -2.69 -4.83
N ASN A 25 4.93 -2.66 -3.83
CA ASN A 25 6.38 -2.75 -4.04
C ASN A 25 6.81 -4.06 -4.71
N SER A 26 6.12 -5.17 -4.45
CA SER A 26 6.42 -6.46 -5.11
C SER A 26 6.21 -6.41 -6.63
N THR A 27 5.37 -5.49 -7.13
CA THR A 27 5.15 -5.28 -8.56
C THR A 27 6.44 -4.85 -9.26
N LEU A 28 7.32 -4.09 -8.59
CA LEU A 28 8.61 -3.65 -9.14
C LEU A 28 9.50 -4.86 -9.49
N PHE A 29 9.58 -5.84 -8.59
CA PHE A 29 10.32 -7.07 -8.83
C PHE A 29 9.72 -7.91 -9.97
N ARG A 30 8.38 -7.99 -10.02
CA ARG A 30 7.68 -8.69 -11.10
C ARG A 30 7.88 -8.02 -12.45
N LEU A 31 7.93 -6.69 -12.49
CA LEU A 31 8.21 -5.91 -13.68
C LEU A 31 9.61 -6.21 -14.21
N GLU A 32 10.65 -6.13 -13.37
CA GLU A 32 12.02 -6.48 -13.81
C GLU A 32 12.11 -7.91 -14.34
N LYS A 33 11.44 -8.85 -13.66
CA LYS A 33 11.42 -10.26 -14.10
C LYS A 33 10.68 -10.44 -15.43
N PHE A 34 9.59 -9.71 -15.65
CA PHE A 34 8.78 -9.81 -16.85
C PHE A 34 9.45 -9.17 -18.06
N THR A 35 10.01 -7.97 -17.90
CA THR A 35 10.67 -7.23 -19.00
C THR A 35 12.09 -7.73 -19.26
N GLY A 36 12.74 -8.34 -18.27
CA GLY A 36 14.17 -8.65 -18.34
C GLY A 36 15.08 -7.42 -18.21
N LEU A 37 14.49 -6.24 -17.97
CA LEU A 37 15.18 -4.96 -17.88
C LEU A 37 15.22 -4.46 -16.44
N LYS A 38 16.27 -3.72 -16.09
CA LYS A 38 16.32 -3.01 -14.81
C LYS A 38 15.41 -1.79 -14.85
N LEU A 39 14.71 -1.48 -13.76
CA LEU A 39 13.73 -0.38 -13.74
C LEU A 39 14.34 1.00 -13.98
N LEU A 40 15.65 1.16 -13.80
CA LEU A 40 16.35 2.42 -14.02
C LEU A 40 16.94 2.57 -15.43
N GLN A 41 16.84 1.51 -16.24
CA GLN A 41 17.49 1.40 -17.53
C GLN A 41 16.79 2.25 -18.60
N GLU A 42 15.47 2.15 -18.68
CA GLU A 42 14.63 2.91 -19.62
C GLU A 42 13.88 4.03 -18.90
N GLU A 43 13.63 5.13 -19.60
CA GLU A 43 12.88 6.28 -19.06
C GLU A 43 11.47 5.88 -18.63
N GLU A 44 10.71 5.19 -19.49
CA GLU A 44 9.36 4.73 -19.17
C GLU A 44 9.33 3.80 -17.95
N LEU A 45 10.32 2.90 -17.81
CA LEU A 45 10.41 2.01 -16.66
C LEU A 45 10.71 2.78 -15.36
N ARG A 46 11.47 3.86 -15.46
CA ARG A 46 11.77 4.74 -14.33
C ARG A 46 10.51 5.48 -13.87
N GLU A 47 9.72 6.00 -14.81
CA GLU A 47 8.44 6.64 -14.51
C GLU A 47 7.46 5.65 -13.85
N ILE A 48 7.32 4.44 -14.39
CA ILE A 48 6.50 3.38 -13.79
C ILE A 48 6.95 3.08 -12.35
N ARG A 49 8.27 2.98 -12.13
CA ARG A 49 8.84 2.77 -10.79
C ARG A 49 8.48 3.91 -9.84
N GLU A 50 8.60 5.16 -10.29
CA GLU A 50 8.31 6.34 -9.48
C GLU A 50 6.84 6.39 -9.07
N ILE A 51 5.93 6.11 -10.01
CA ILE A 51 4.48 6.05 -9.71
C ILE A 51 4.20 4.99 -8.65
N ILE A 52 4.72 3.77 -8.81
CA ILE A 52 4.50 2.67 -7.85
C ILE A 52 5.06 3.02 -6.47
N LEU A 53 6.25 3.62 -6.39
CA LEU A 53 6.85 4.02 -5.12
C LEU A 53 6.08 5.18 -4.47
N SER A 54 5.60 6.14 -5.26
CA SER A 54 4.77 7.25 -4.77
C SER A 54 3.49 6.73 -4.12
N VAL A 55 2.77 5.85 -4.82
CA VAL A 55 1.55 5.22 -4.30
C VAL A 55 1.83 4.41 -3.04
N SER A 56 2.94 3.67 -2.99
CA SER A 56 3.34 2.91 -1.78
C SER A 56 3.61 3.84 -0.60
N GLY A 57 4.24 4.99 -0.85
CA GLY A 57 4.43 6.04 0.15
C GLY A 57 3.10 6.62 0.65
N GLU A 58 2.14 6.87 -0.24
CA GLU A 58 0.81 7.36 0.13
C GLU A 58 0.04 6.35 0.98
N ILE A 59 0.04 5.07 0.57
CA ILE A 59 -0.58 3.98 1.33
C ILE A 59 0.03 3.91 2.74
N SER A 60 1.36 3.97 2.87
CA SER A 60 2.03 3.92 4.18
C SER A 60 1.69 5.11 5.09
N ARG A 61 1.29 6.26 4.52
CA ARG A 61 0.86 7.47 5.25
C ARG A 61 -0.65 7.55 5.46
N LEU A 62 -1.42 6.65 4.85
CA LEU A 62 -2.88 6.68 4.94
C LEU A 62 -3.39 6.54 6.39
N PRO A 63 -2.85 5.63 7.23
CA PRO A 63 -3.28 5.50 8.62
C PRO A 63 -3.14 6.79 9.43
N SER A 64 -2.05 7.53 9.25
CA SER A 64 -1.83 8.80 9.97
C SER A 64 -2.77 9.91 9.48
N LYS A 65 -3.09 9.95 8.19
CA LYS A 65 -4.08 10.89 7.64
C LYS A 65 -5.50 10.59 8.12
N LEU A 66 -5.85 9.31 8.30
CA LEU A 66 -7.14 8.88 8.83
C LEU A 66 -7.26 9.15 10.34
N ALA A 67 -6.17 9.00 11.09
CA ALA A 67 -6.13 9.34 12.51
C ALA A 67 -6.39 10.84 12.75
N CYS A 68 -5.90 11.73 11.88
CA CYS A 68 -6.20 13.17 11.93
C CYS A 68 -7.65 13.52 11.55
N GLY A 69 -8.40 12.60 10.95
CA GLY A 69 -9.83 12.79 10.62
C GLY A 69 -10.79 12.41 11.75
N CYS A 70 -10.27 11.88 12.88
CA CYS A 70 -11.04 11.49 14.05
C CYS A 70 -11.01 12.55 15.17
N ASP A 71 -10.74 13.82 14.83
CA ASP A 71 -11.06 14.97 15.69
C ASP A 71 -12.56 15.31 15.56
N CYS A 72 -13.41 14.35 15.93
CA CYS A 72 -14.78 14.66 16.34
C CYS A 72 -14.77 14.81 17.87
N ASP A 73 -15.01 16.02 18.32
CA ASP A 73 -15.63 16.32 19.62
C ASP A 73 -14.87 15.94 20.90
N LYS A 74 -13.65 16.47 21.12
CA LYS A 74 -13.16 16.64 22.50
C LYS A 74 -12.59 18.03 22.78
N LYS A 75 -13.50 18.84 23.33
CA LYS A 75 -13.31 19.96 24.28
C LYS A 75 -12.90 21.30 23.67
N LEU A 76 -13.81 22.27 23.75
CA LEU A 76 -13.93 23.16 24.91
C LEU A 76 -15.39 23.62 25.07
#